data_AF-A0A9X6QUG5-F1
#
_entry.id   AF-A0A9X6QUG5-F1
#
_cell.length_a   1.000
_cell.length_b   1.000
_cell.length_c   1.000
_cell.angle_alpha   90.00
_cell.angle_beta   90.00
_cell.angle_gamma   90.00
#
_symmetry.space_group_name_H-M   'P 1'
#
loop_
_entity.id
_entity.type
_entity.pdbx_description
1 polymer ?
#
loop_
_entity_poly.entity_id
_entity_poly.type
_entity_poly.pdbx_seq_one_letter_code
_entity_poly.pdbx_strand_id
1 'polypeptide(L)'
;MYLSSALVSDRLSTWIDIMQSSFMPMLKEAVFTTIPLTLITFIIGIILATLTALARISGSRILQWIARIYVSIIRGTPLLVQLFIIFYGLPTLNIQVEPYTAAVVGFSLNVGAYASEIIRASILSIPKGQWEAAYTIGMTYPQALKRVILPQATRVSIPPLSNTFISLVKDTSLASLILVTEMFRKAQEIAAMNYEFLIVYFEAGLIYWVICFLLSIVQQMLEKRSERYTLK
;
A
#
# COMPACT_ATOMS: atom_id res chain seq x y z
N MET A 1 47.40 16.60 -10.51
CA MET A 1 46.71 15.45 -11.13
C MET A 1 46.69 14.22 -10.21
N TYR A 2 47.83 13.76 -9.66
CA TYR A 2 47.89 12.60 -8.75
C TYR A 2 47.16 12.74 -7.39
N LEU A 3 47.15 13.92 -6.77
CA LEU A 3 46.42 14.14 -5.51
C LEU A 3 44.90 14.04 -5.68
N SER A 4 44.38 14.44 -6.86
CA SER A 4 42.96 14.32 -7.18
C SER A 4 42.54 12.88 -7.42
N SER A 5 43.41 12.04 -7.99
CA SER A 5 43.10 10.62 -8.22
C SER A 5 43.13 9.80 -6.93
N ALA A 6 44.05 10.12 -6.00
CA ALA A 6 44.13 9.46 -4.69
C ALA A 6 42.93 9.80 -3.79
N LEU A 7 42.51 11.07 -3.76
CA LEU A 7 41.31 11.49 -3.02
C LEU A 7 40.02 10.86 -3.57
N VAL A 8 39.97 10.59 -4.89
CA VAL A 8 38.85 9.91 -5.52
C VAL A 8 38.87 8.42 -5.20
N SER A 9 40.03 7.75 -5.21
CA SER A 9 40.12 6.33 -4.84
C SER A 9 39.73 6.08 -3.39
N ASP A 10 40.15 6.95 -2.46
CA ASP A 10 39.83 6.82 -1.03
C ASP A 10 38.34 7.05 -0.74
N ARG A 11 37.71 7.95 -1.50
CA ARG A 11 36.26 8.15 -1.43
C ARG A 11 35.49 6.96 -1.97
N LEU A 12 35.93 6.40 -3.10
CA LEU A 12 35.29 5.23 -3.70
C LEU A 12 35.36 4.00 -2.79
N SER A 13 36.50 3.74 -2.13
CA SER A 13 36.61 2.64 -1.18
C SER A 13 35.66 2.84 0.01
N THR A 14 35.62 4.06 0.56
CA THR A 14 34.69 4.41 1.65
C THR A 14 33.23 4.19 1.25
N TRP A 15 32.83 4.58 0.03
CA TRP A 15 31.48 4.36 -0.46
C TRP A 15 31.15 2.88 -0.61
N ILE A 16 32.08 2.07 -1.13
CA ILE A 16 31.90 0.62 -1.25
C ILE A 16 31.74 -0.02 0.13
N ASP A 17 32.56 0.36 1.11
CA ASP A 17 32.51 -0.16 2.48
C ASP A 17 31.18 0.20 3.15
N ILE A 18 30.71 1.43 2.98
CA ILE A 18 29.40 1.88 3.48
C ILE A 18 28.30 1.04 2.85
N MET A 19 28.23 0.95 1.52
CA MET A 19 27.19 0.17 0.81
C MET A 19 27.17 -1.30 1.25
N GLN A 20 28.34 -1.95 1.34
CA GLN A 20 28.42 -3.35 1.77
C GLN A 20 27.92 -3.53 3.21
N SER A 21 28.26 -2.61 4.11
CA SER A 21 27.85 -2.67 5.51
C SER A 21 26.38 -2.26 5.73
N SER A 22 25.81 -1.43 4.85
CA SER A 22 24.42 -0.95 4.94
C SER A 22 23.39 -1.87 4.32
N PHE A 23 23.78 -2.63 3.29
CA PHE A 23 22.88 -3.51 2.55
C PHE A 23 22.14 -4.52 3.44
N MET A 24 22.86 -5.31 4.24
CA MET A 24 22.26 -6.39 5.03
C MET A 24 21.31 -5.87 6.13
N PRO A 25 21.66 -4.83 6.91
CA PRO A 25 20.71 -4.21 7.84
C PRO A 25 19.44 -3.68 7.17
N MET A 26 19.56 -3.01 6.02
CA MET A 26 18.40 -2.48 5.29
C MET A 26 17.52 -3.60 4.75
N LEU A 27 18.12 -4.65 4.18
CA LEU A 27 17.39 -5.82 3.71
C LEU A 27 16.68 -6.56 4.86
N LYS A 28 17.32 -6.63 6.03
CA LYS A 28 16.69 -7.20 7.23
C LYS A 28 15.42 -6.44 7.59
N GLU A 29 15.48 -5.11 7.69
CA GLU A 29 14.28 -4.31 8.01
C GLU A 29 13.23 -4.35 6.89
N ALA A 30 13.65 -4.49 5.62
CA ALA A 30 12.73 -4.71 4.52
C ALA A 30 11.92 -6.00 4.72
N VAL A 31 12.58 -7.09 5.09
CA VAL A 31 11.97 -8.41 5.26
C VAL A 31 11.14 -8.52 6.53
N PHE A 32 11.63 -7.98 7.65
CA PHE A 32 11.02 -8.17 8.97
C PHE A 32 10.08 -7.05 9.39
N THR A 33 10.16 -5.88 8.78
CA THR A 33 9.32 -4.73 9.15
C THR A 33 8.52 -4.21 7.96
N THR A 34 9.15 -3.80 6.85
CA THR A 34 8.47 -3.20 5.69
C THR A 34 7.46 -4.15 5.04
N ILE A 35 7.86 -5.40 4.74
CA ILE A 35 6.99 -6.40 4.11
C ILE A 35 5.82 -6.78 5.04
N PRO A 36 6.03 -7.15 6.32
CA PRO A 36 4.93 -7.44 7.24
C PRO A 36 3.98 -6.25 7.43
N LEU A 37 4.50 -5.03 7.56
CA LEU A 37 3.70 -3.82 7.68
C LEU A 37 2.81 -3.64 6.44
N THR A 38 3.37 -3.82 5.25
CA THR A 38 2.62 -3.77 3.98
C THR A 38 1.52 -4.83 3.95
N LEU A 39 1.85 -6.09 4.26
CA LEU A 39 0.91 -7.22 4.18
C LEU A 39 -0.26 -7.06 5.16
N ILE A 40 0.02 -6.79 6.43
CA ILE A 40 -0.99 -6.63 7.48
C ILE A 40 -1.93 -5.49 7.12
N THR A 41 -1.35 -4.33 6.80
CA THR A 41 -2.09 -3.15 6.40
C THR A 41 -2.96 -3.38 5.18
N PHE A 42 -2.42 -4.04 4.15
CA PHE A 42 -3.16 -4.28 2.94
C PHE A 42 -4.32 -5.24 3.18
N ILE A 43 -4.14 -6.29 3.98
CA ILE A 43 -5.22 -7.22 4.34
C ILE A 43 -6.35 -6.48 5.06
N ILE A 44 -6.03 -5.70 6.10
CA ILE A 44 -7.02 -4.92 6.85
C ILE A 44 -7.67 -3.88 5.93
N GLY A 45 -6.87 -3.20 5.11
CA GLY A 45 -7.31 -2.23 4.12
C GLY A 45 -8.28 -2.82 3.10
N ILE A 46 -8.06 -4.03 2.59
CA ILE A 46 -8.98 -4.70 1.66
C ILE A 46 -10.30 -5.07 2.33
N ILE A 47 -10.27 -5.46 3.62
CA ILE A 47 -11.50 -5.69 4.40
C ILE A 47 -12.28 -4.37 4.52
N LEU A 48 -11.63 -3.29 4.95
CA LEU A 48 -12.23 -1.96 5.05
C LEU A 48 -12.75 -1.46 3.71
N ALA A 49 -12.00 -1.69 2.63
CA ALA A 49 -12.36 -1.31 1.28
C ALA A 49 -13.61 -2.03 0.79
N THR A 50 -13.69 -3.34 1.03
CA THR A 50 -14.85 -4.15 0.65
C THR A 50 -16.10 -3.69 1.40
N LEU A 51 -16.01 -3.52 2.72
CA LEU A 51 -17.11 -3.02 3.55
C LEU A 51 -17.57 -1.63 3.09
N THR A 52 -16.62 -0.74 2.83
CA THR A 52 -16.89 0.63 2.36
C THR A 52 -17.52 0.64 0.97
N ALA A 53 -17.04 -0.20 0.05
CA ALA A 53 -17.61 -0.32 -1.29
C ALA A 53 -19.05 -0.82 -1.24
N LEU A 54 -19.33 -1.87 -0.45
CA LEU A 54 -20.67 -2.41 -0.23
C LEU A 54 -21.60 -1.38 0.41
N ALA A 55 -21.14 -0.63 1.42
CA ALA A 55 -21.90 0.45 2.03
C ALA A 55 -22.27 1.54 1.01
N ARG A 56 -21.35 1.92 0.10
CA ARG A 56 -21.58 2.93 -0.94
C ARG A 56 -22.57 2.50 -2.03
N ILE A 57 -22.72 1.21 -2.29
CA ILE A 57 -23.69 0.68 -3.26
C ILE A 57 -24.98 0.16 -2.61
N SER A 58 -25.04 0.14 -1.27
CA SER A 58 -26.21 -0.31 -0.54
C SER A 58 -27.41 0.61 -0.75
N GLY A 59 -28.64 0.12 -0.54
CA GLY A 59 -29.84 0.96 -0.56
C GLY A 59 -29.97 1.91 0.64
N SER A 60 -29.15 1.76 1.69
CA SER A 60 -29.24 2.57 2.91
C SER A 60 -28.55 3.92 2.75
N ARG A 61 -29.32 5.01 2.83
CA ARG A 61 -28.79 6.38 2.76
C ARG A 61 -27.78 6.68 3.86
N ILE A 62 -27.97 6.12 5.07
CA ILE A 62 -27.07 6.31 6.21
C ILE A 62 -25.71 5.67 5.93
N LEU A 63 -25.69 4.40 5.51
CA LEU A 63 -24.44 3.69 5.19
C LEU A 63 -23.69 4.37 4.05
N GLN A 64 -24.41 4.82 3.01
CA GLN A 64 -23.80 5.57 1.91
C GLN A 64 -23.16 6.87 2.41
N TRP A 65 -23.84 7.63 3.27
CA TRP A 65 -23.32 8.89 3.80
C TRP A 65 -22.06 8.70 4.64
N ILE A 66 -22.08 7.75 5.59
CA ILE A 66 -20.91 7.44 6.43
C ILE A 66 -19.71 7.05 5.55
N ALA A 67 -19.93 6.15 4.59
CA ALA A 67 -18.86 5.71 3.69
C ALA A 67 -18.34 6.84 2.79
N ARG A 68 -19.20 7.75 2.32
CA ARG A 68 -18.78 8.93 1.53
C ARG A 68 -17.93 9.88 2.36
N ILE A 69 -18.31 10.16 3.61
CA ILE A 69 -17.54 11.03 4.51
C ILE A 69 -16.17 10.41 4.78
N TYR A 70 -16.11 9.14 5.17
CA TYR A 70 -14.85 8.42 5.39
C TYR A 70 -13.93 8.51 4.16
N VAL A 71 -14.44 8.15 2.97
CA VAL A 71 -13.65 8.21 1.73
C VAL A 71 -13.20 9.65 1.42
N SER A 72 -14.08 10.64 1.62
CA SER A 72 -13.78 12.05 1.37
C SER A 72 -12.65 12.56 2.28
N ILE A 73 -12.69 12.25 3.58
CA ILE A 73 -11.68 12.69 4.54
C ILE A 73 -10.33 12.05 4.19
N ILE A 74 -10.31 10.73 4.00
CA ILE A 74 -9.05 10.00 3.81
C ILE A 74 -8.40 10.33 2.46
N ARG A 75 -9.18 10.50 1.39
CA ARG A 75 -8.63 10.86 0.08
C ARG A 75 -8.38 12.35 -0.08
N GLY A 76 -9.06 13.17 0.71
CA GLY A 76 -8.89 14.62 0.74
C GLY A 76 -7.75 15.11 1.63
N THR A 77 -7.10 14.23 2.39
CA THR A 77 -6.00 14.59 3.30
C THR A 77 -4.73 13.78 3.01
N PRO A 78 -3.53 14.36 3.19
CA PRO A 78 -2.29 13.63 2.97
C PRO A 78 -2.13 12.46 3.96
N LEU A 79 -1.66 11.31 3.47
CA LEU A 79 -1.38 10.13 4.29
C LEU A 79 -0.41 10.44 5.44
N LEU A 80 0.63 11.23 5.18
CA LEU A 80 1.58 11.64 6.22
C LEU A 80 0.90 12.41 7.36
N VAL A 81 -0.05 13.30 7.04
CA VAL A 81 -0.81 14.04 8.06
C VAL A 81 -1.67 13.09 8.88
N GLN A 82 -2.29 12.08 8.24
CA GLN A 82 -3.07 11.06 8.95
C GLN A 82 -2.20 10.26 9.93
N LEU A 83 -1.00 9.84 9.51
CA LEU A 83 -0.03 9.16 10.37
C LEU A 83 0.38 10.03 11.57
N PHE A 84 0.63 11.33 11.35
CA PHE A 84 0.99 12.25 12.42
C PHE A 84 -0.15 12.48 13.40
N ILE A 85 -1.39 12.61 12.93
CA ILE A 85 -2.56 12.76 13.81
C ILE A 85 -2.73 11.51 14.68
N ILE A 86 -2.56 10.32 14.12
CA ILE A 86 -2.71 9.06 14.87
C ILE A 86 -1.57 8.94 15.89
N PHE A 87 -0.32 9.18 15.50
CA PHE A 87 0.83 8.93 16.36
C PHE A 87 1.07 10.05 17.39
N TYR A 88 1.03 11.32 16.97
CA TYR A 88 1.30 12.47 17.84
C TYR A 88 0.03 13.10 18.42
N GLY A 89 -1.10 13.01 17.71
CA GLY A 89 -2.36 13.63 18.13
C GLY A 89 -3.11 12.82 19.19
N LEU A 90 -3.29 11.51 18.99
CA LEU A 90 -4.04 10.66 19.95
C LEU A 90 -3.48 10.67 21.40
N PRO A 91 -2.16 10.73 21.63
CA PRO A 91 -1.63 10.85 22.98
C PRO A 91 -2.12 12.09 23.74
N THR A 92 -2.46 13.20 23.05
CA THR A 92 -3.06 14.39 23.69
C THR A 92 -4.44 14.14 24.28
N LEU A 93 -5.09 13.05 23.84
CA LEU A 93 -6.37 12.55 24.36
C LEU A 93 -6.18 11.37 25.32
N ASN A 94 -4.96 11.16 25.83
CA ASN A 94 -4.55 10.01 26.67
C ASN A 94 -4.69 8.64 25.99
N ILE A 95 -4.68 8.59 24.65
CA ILE A 95 -4.65 7.33 23.90
C ILE A 95 -3.23 7.13 23.35
N GLN A 96 -2.45 6.31 24.06
CA GLN A 96 -1.10 5.96 23.62
C GLN A 96 -1.15 4.87 22.55
N VAL A 97 -0.45 5.10 21.44
CA VAL A 97 -0.38 4.15 20.33
C VAL A 97 1.08 3.93 19.98
N GLU A 98 1.50 2.66 19.96
CA GLU A 98 2.83 2.28 19.51
C GLU A 98 3.05 2.69 18.03
N PRO A 99 4.25 3.15 17.64
CA PRO A 99 4.59 3.52 16.25
C PRO A 99 4.08 2.54 15.18
N TYR A 100 4.35 1.24 15.37
CA TYR A 100 3.97 0.22 14.39
C TYR A 100 2.45 0.08 14.28
N THR A 101 1.75 0.13 15.41
CA THR A 101 0.28 0.09 15.44
C THR A 101 -0.32 1.34 14.81
N ALA A 102 0.26 2.52 15.05
CA ALA A 102 -0.18 3.77 14.42
C ALA A 102 -0.03 3.72 12.90
N ALA A 103 1.09 3.16 12.41
CA ALA A 103 1.31 2.92 10.99
C ALA A 103 0.28 1.96 10.40
N VAL A 104 0.06 0.80 11.03
CA VAL A 104 -0.95 -0.18 10.57
C VAL A 104 -2.33 0.46 10.47
N VAL A 105 -2.77 1.22 11.49
CA VAL A 105 -4.07 1.90 11.46
C VAL A 105 -4.14 2.94 10.34
N GLY A 106 -3.17 3.85 10.27
CA GLY A 106 -3.17 4.94 9.30
C GLY A 106 -3.13 4.44 7.86
N PHE A 107 -2.23 3.51 7.55
CA PHE A 107 -2.17 2.94 6.22
C PHE A 107 -3.41 2.08 5.89
N SER A 108 -3.97 1.35 6.85
CA SER A 108 -5.15 0.51 6.59
C SER A 108 -6.37 1.35 6.26
N LEU A 109 -6.55 2.47 6.97
CA LEU A 109 -7.59 3.45 6.68
C LEU A 109 -7.37 4.07 5.30
N ASN A 110 -6.13 4.36 4.92
CA ASN A 110 -5.81 4.90 3.60
C ASN A 110 -6.13 3.91 2.47
N VAL A 111 -5.58 2.70 2.55
CA VAL A 111 -5.87 1.60 1.61
C VAL A 111 -7.37 1.34 1.56
N GLY A 112 -8.06 1.28 2.70
CA GLY A 112 -9.49 1.09 2.79
C GLY A 112 -10.28 2.10 1.95
N ALA A 113 -9.94 3.38 2.03
CA ALA A 113 -10.63 4.42 1.27
C ALA A 113 -10.34 4.32 -0.24
N TYR A 114 -9.07 4.25 -0.63
CA TYR A 114 -8.67 4.21 -2.04
C TYR A 114 -9.11 2.92 -2.73
N ALA A 115 -8.87 1.76 -2.12
CA ALA A 115 -9.28 0.48 -2.68
C ALA A 115 -10.81 0.29 -2.69
N SER A 116 -11.57 0.97 -1.81
CA SER A 116 -13.04 0.91 -1.87
C SER A 116 -13.58 1.45 -3.19
N GLU A 117 -12.89 2.43 -3.78
CA GLU A 117 -13.30 2.99 -5.08
C GLU A 117 -13.01 2.05 -6.22
N ILE A 118 -11.86 1.37 -6.17
CA ILE A 118 -11.48 0.36 -7.13
C ILE A 118 -12.50 -0.79 -7.10
N ILE A 119 -12.83 -1.30 -5.92
CA ILE A 119 -13.81 -2.38 -5.75
C ILE A 119 -15.19 -1.93 -6.21
N ARG A 120 -15.64 -0.74 -5.81
CA ARG A 120 -16.93 -0.19 -6.23
C ARG A 120 -17.01 -0.01 -7.75
N ALA A 121 -15.98 0.55 -8.37
CA ALA A 121 -15.91 0.72 -9.82
C ALA A 121 -15.92 -0.62 -10.54
N SER A 122 -15.22 -1.63 -10.00
CA SER A 122 -15.19 -2.99 -10.54
C SER A 122 -16.54 -3.71 -10.43
N ILE A 123 -17.33 -3.43 -9.39
CA ILE A 123 -18.71 -3.95 -9.28
C ILE A 123 -19.62 -3.27 -10.30
N LEU A 124 -19.48 -1.96 -10.48
CA LEU A 124 -20.32 -1.18 -11.38
C LEU A 124 -19.96 -1.35 -12.86
N SER A 125 -18.76 -1.83 -13.18
CA SER A 125 -18.36 -2.13 -14.56
C SER A 125 -18.95 -3.44 -15.08
N ILE A 126 -19.52 -4.29 -14.23
CA ILE A 126 -20.14 -5.55 -14.66
C ILE A 126 -21.38 -5.23 -15.51
N PRO A 127 -21.49 -5.81 -16.73
CA PRO A 127 -22.60 -5.52 -17.64
C PRO A 127 -23.98 -5.74 -17.00
N LYS A 128 -24.92 -4.83 -17.29
CA LYS A 128 -26.30 -4.92 -16.78
C LYS A 128 -26.99 -6.25 -17.11
N GLY A 129 -26.67 -6.84 -18.25
CA GLY A 129 -27.20 -8.17 -18.64
C GLY A 129 -26.88 -9.28 -17.64
N GLN A 130 -25.75 -9.22 -16.91
CA GLN A 130 -25.44 -10.20 -15.85
C GLN A 130 -26.38 -10.07 -14.65
N TRP A 131 -26.75 -8.83 -14.31
CA TRP A 131 -27.73 -8.55 -13.28
C TRP A 131 -29.12 -8.99 -13.71
N GLU A 132 -29.53 -8.60 -14.92
CA GLU A 132 -30.84 -8.96 -15.49
C GLU A 132 -31.02 -10.47 -15.59
N ALA A 133 -30.02 -11.20 -16.10
CA ALA A 133 -30.07 -12.66 -16.18
C ALA A 133 -30.20 -13.33 -14.80
N ALA A 134 -29.49 -12.83 -13.78
CA ALA A 134 -29.62 -13.33 -12.41
C ALA A 134 -31.04 -13.10 -11.85
N TYR A 135 -31.63 -11.93 -12.13
CA TYR A 135 -33.00 -11.64 -11.72
C TYR A 135 -34.04 -12.47 -12.48
N THR A 136 -33.84 -12.75 -13.76
CA THR A 136 -34.75 -13.59 -14.57
C THR A 136 -34.88 -15.01 -14.02
N ILE A 137 -33.83 -15.56 -13.42
CA ILE A 137 -33.85 -16.87 -12.76
C ILE A 137 -34.24 -16.80 -11.27
N GLY A 138 -34.79 -15.66 -10.82
CA GLY A 138 -35.37 -15.49 -9.49
C GLY A 138 -34.37 -15.19 -8.36
N MET A 139 -33.12 -14.80 -8.67
CA MET A 139 -32.18 -14.40 -7.61
C MET A 139 -32.59 -13.07 -6.97
N THR A 140 -32.52 -12.99 -5.65
CA THR A 140 -32.58 -11.72 -4.90
C THR A 140 -31.30 -10.90 -5.09
N TYR A 141 -31.32 -9.59 -4.80
CA TYR A 141 -30.14 -8.73 -4.90
C TYR A 141 -28.89 -9.30 -4.18
N PRO A 142 -28.96 -9.78 -2.93
CA PRO A 142 -27.79 -10.38 -2.27
C PRO A 142 -27.29 -11.66 -2.95
N GLN A 143 -28.19 -12.47 -3.51
CA GLN A 143 -27.83 -13.68 -4.24
C GLN A 143 -27.13 -13.35 -5.56
N ALA A 144 -27.69 -12.43 -6.35
CA ALA A 144 -27.09 -11.96 -7.59
C ALA A 144 -25.72 -11.33 -7.33
N LEU A 145 -25.63 -10.41 -6.35
CA LEU A 145 -24.39 -9.76 -5.96
C LEU A 145 -23.33 -10.79 -5.54
N LYS A 146 -23.65 -11.70 -4.63
CA LYS A 146 -22.68 -12.67 -4.08
C LYS A 146 -22.26 -13.74 -5.08
N ARG A 147 -23.19 -14.27 -5.88
CA ARG A 147 -22.96 -15.48 -6.71
C ARG A 147 -22.57 -15.16 -8.14
N VAL A 148 -22.99 -14.01 -8.67
CA VAL A 148 -22.77 -13.65 -10.09
C VAL A 148 -21.80 -12.48 -10.20
N ILE A 149 -22.08 -11.38 -9.48
CA ILE A 149 -21.39 -10.11 -9.71
C ILE A 149 -20.04 -10.04 -9.00
N LEU A 150 -19.97 -10.32 -7.70
CA LEU A 150 -18.72 -10.23 -6.92
C LEU A 150 -17.60 -11.11 -7.50
N PRO A 151 -17.83 -12.38 -7.92
CA PRO A 151 -16.78 -13.18 -8.54
C PRO A 151 -16.20 -12.56 -9.82
N GLN A 152 -17.02 -11.87 -10.62
CA GLN A 152 -16.58 -11.15 -11.82
C GLN A 152 -15.84 -9.87 -11.44
N ALA A 153 -16.42 -9.07 -10.53
CA ALA A 153 -15.85 -7.82 -10.07
C ALA A 153 -14.47 -8.00 -9.41
N THR A 154 -14.27 -9.09 -8.65
CA THR A 154 -12.96 -9.44 -8.09
C THR A 154 -11.89 -9.63 -9.17
N ARG A 155 -12.23 -10.21 -10.32
CA ARG A 155 -11.26 -10.37 -11.42
C ARG A 155 -10.90 -9.04 -12.04
N VAL A 156 -11.89 -8.15 -12.19
CA VAL A 156 -11.69 -6.78 -12.70
C VAL A 156 -10.86 -5.95 -11.71
N SER A 157 -11.00 -6.17 -10.41
CA SER A 157 -10.28 -5.40 -9.39
C SER A 157 -8.84 -5.86 -9.15
N ILE A 158 -8.45 -7.09 -9.51
CA ILE A 158 -7.10 -7.62 -9.27
C ILE A 158 -6.00 -6.68 -9.83
N PRO A 159 -5.99 -6.31 -11.13
CA PRO A 159 -4.95 -5.44 -11.69
C PRO A 159 -4.77 -4.12 -10.93
N PRO A 160 -5.83 -3.29 -10.73
CA PRO A 160 -5.66 -2.03 -10.00
C PRO A 160 -5.34 -2.22 -8.50
N LEU A 161 -5.85 -3.28 -7.84
CA LEU A 161 -5.51 -3.57 -6.45
C LEU A 161 -4.05 -4.01 -6.28
N SER A 162 -3.49 -4.76 -7.24
CA SER A 162 -2.07 -5.10 -7.27
C SER A 162 -1.20 -3.86 -7.39
N ASN A 163 -1.59 -2.88 -8.22
CA ASN A 163 -0.89 -1.60 -8.31
C ASN A 163 -0.96 -0.82 -6.98
N THR A 164 -2.12 -0.82 -6.30
CA THR A 164 -2.24 -0.25 -4.95
C THR A 164 -1.30 -0.95 -3.95
N PHE A 165 -1.15 -2.27 -4.01
CA PHE A 165 -0.23 -3.02 -3.15
C PHE A 165 1.23 -2.62 -3.39
N ILE A 166 1.68 -2.53 -4.65
CA ILE A 166 3.05 -2.08 -4.97
C ILE A 166 3.29 -0.64 -4.52
N SER A 167 2.28 0.22 -4.66
CA SER A 167 2.36 1.59 -4.18
C SER A 167 2.50 1.64 -2.66
N LEU A 168 1.73 0.82 -1.94
CA LEU A 168 1.79 0.72 -0.48
C LEU A 168 3.18 0.34 0.02
N VAL A 169 3.89 -0.59 -0.64
CA VAL A 169 5.27 -0.95 -0.27
C VAL A 169 6.16 0.29 -0.21
N LYS A 170 6.03 1.20 -1.17
CA LYS A 170 6.77 2.46 -1.18
C LYS A 170 6.26 3.41 -0.11
N ASP A 171 4.94 3.54 0.02
CA ASP A 171 4.31 4.45 1.00
C ASP A 171 4.67 4.08 2.45
N THR A 172 5.00 2.82 2.74
CA THR A 172 5.50 2.42 4.07
C THR A 172 6.75 3.17 4.51
N SER A 173 7.53 3.75 3.58
CA SER A 173 8.66 4.61 3.93
C SER A 173 8.23 5.86 4.72
N LEU A 174 6.96 6.29 4.63
CA LEU A 174 6.41 7.37 5.44
C LEU A 174 6.33 6.99 6.93
N ALA A 175 6.29 5.69 7.26
CA ALA A 175 6.32 5.21 8.65
C ALA A 175 7.63 5.57 9.35
N SER A 176 8.71 5.76 8.58
CA SER A 176 9.97 6.26 9.11
C SER A 176 9.83 7.62 9.77
N LEU A 177 8.79 8.41 9.47
CA LEU A 177 8.58 9.73 10.07
C LEU A 177 7.84 9.66 11.41
N ILE A 178 7.25 8.51 11.76
CA ILE A 178 6.56 8.27 13.03
C ILE A 178 7.27 7.20 13.87
N LEU A 179 8.60 7.13 13.76
CA LEU A 179 9.48 6.28 14.57
C LEU A 179 9.35 4.77 14.34
N VAL A 180 8.76 4.33 13.23
CA VAL A 180 8.83 2.92 12.84
C VAL A 180 10.21 2.65 12.23
N THR A 181 10.95 1.71 12.81
CA THR A 181 12.23 1.23 12.24
C THR A 181 11.97 0.26 11.10
N GLU A 182 11.53 0.79 9.96
CA GLU A 182 11.45 0.06 8.70
C GLU A 182 12.71 0.32 7.83
N MET A 183 12.77 -0.26 6.63
CA MET A 183 13.96 -0.18 5.78
C MET A 183 14.46 1.24 5.52
N PHE A 184 13.58 2.19 5.18
CA PHE A 184 14.01 3.56 4.91
C PHE A 184 14.47 4.27 6.19
N ARG A 185 13.83 4.01 7.34
CA ARG A 185 14.36 4.45 8.64
C ARG A 185 15.77 3.92 8.89
N LYS A 186 16.04 2.65 8.54
CA LYS A 186 17.38 2.09 8.71
C LYS A 186 18.42 2.78 7.83
N ALA A 187 18.05 3.11 6.60
CA ALA A 187 18.88 3.91 5.69
C ALA A 187 19.18 5.30 6.29
N GLN A 188 18.19 5.96 6.89
CA GLN A 188 18.37 7.25 7.55
C GLN A 188 19.34 7.17 8.74
N GLU A 189 19.27 6.13 9.56
CA GLU A 189 20.20 5.90 10.68
C GLU A 189 21.65 5.75 10.18
N ILE A 190 21.85 4.92 9.16
CA ILE A 190 23.18 4.68 8.57
C ILE A 190 23.74 5.94 7.92
N ALA A 191 22.91 6.65 7.16
CA ALA A 191 23.29 7.91 6.53
C ALA A 191 23.68 8.97 7.57
N ALA A 192 22.95 9.06 8.69
CA ALA A 192 23.24 10.01 9.76
C ALA A 192 24.55 9.68 10.50
N MET A 193 24.91 8.40 10.61
CA MET A 193 26.19 7.99 11.23
C MET A 193 27.40 8.25 10.35
N ASN A 194 27.26 8.09 9.03
CA ASN A 194 28.37 8.20 8.07
C ASN A 194 28.45 9.55 7.35
N TYR A 195 27.41 10.39 7.45
CA TYR A 195 27.23 11.64 6.70
C TYR A 195 27.20 11.50 5.17
N GLU A 196 27.10 10.26 4.66
CA GLU A 196 27.06 9.93 3.23
C GLU A 196 25.62 9.63 2.77
N PHE A 197 24.76 10.65 2.76
CA PHE A 197 23.32 10.51 2.47
C PHE A 197 23.03 10.00 1.06
N LEU A 198 23.75 10.52 0.06
CA LEU A 198 23.46 10.22 -1.35
C LEU A 198 23.61 8.73 -1.65
N ILE A 199 24.71 8.11 -1.20
CA ILE A 199 25.02 6.72 -1.55
C ILE A 199 24.09 5.74 -0.82
N VAL A 200 23.77 6.00 0.45
CA VAL A 200 22.88 5.17 1.26
C VAL A 200 21.43 5.28 0.76
N TYR A 201 20.97 6.47 0.37
CA TYR A 201 19.63 6.62 -0.19
C TYR A 201 19.51 6.07 -1.61
N PHE A 202 20.59 6.13 -2.40
CA PHE A 202 20.65 5.45 -3.69
C PHE A 202 20.51 3.93 -3.51
N GLU A 203 21.23 3.35 -2.54
CA GLU A 203 21.09 1.93 -2.21
C GLU A 203 19.67 1.56 -1.74
N ALA A 204 19.08 2.34 -0.82
CA ALA A 204 17.67 2.16 -0.41
C ALA A 204 16.73 2.19 -1.62
N GLY A 205 16.93 3.13 -2.54
CA GLY A 205 16.18 3.24 -3.78
C GLY A 205 16.30 1.99 -4.65
N LEU A 206 17.50 1.41 -4.78
CA LEU A 206 17.72 0.15 -5.49
C LEU A 206 17.01 -1.02 -4.82
N ILE A 207 17.06 -1.13 -3.49
CA ILE A 207 16.35 -2.20 -2.76
C ILE A 207 14.84 -2.09 -2.97
N TYR A 208 14.24 -0.90 -2.79
CA TYR A 208 12.81 -0.69 -3.09
C TYR A 208 12.48 -1.01 -4.55
N TRP A 209 13.33 -0.59 -5.48
CA TRP A 209 13.13 -0.84 -6.91
C TRP A 209 13.14 -2.33 -7.22
N VAL A 210 14.10 -3.11 -6.68
CA VAL A 210 14.13 -4.57 -6.86
C VAL A 210 12.88 -5.23 -6.29
N ILE A 211 12.45 -4.85 -5.08
CA ILE A 211 11.22 -5.37 -4.46
C ILE A 211 10.01 -5.07 -5.36
N CYS A 212 9.85 -3.80 -5.78
CA CYS A 212 8.73 -3.38 -6.64
C CYS A 212 8.78 -4.05 -8.02
N PHE A 213 9.96 -4.25 -8.58
CA PHE A 213 10.15 -4.94 -9.86
C PHE A 213 9.70 -6.40 -9.77
N LEU A 214 10.12 -7.13 -8.73
CA LEU A 214 9.68 -8.51 -8.49
C LEU A 214 8.15 -8.58 -8.31
N LEU A 215 7.56 -7.66 -7.53
CA LEU A 215 6.11 -7.59 -7.36
C LEU A 215 5.39 -7.24 -8.67
N SER A 216 6.00 -6.42 -9.53
CA SER A 216 5.44 -6.07 -10.85
C SER A 216 5.39 -7.27 -11.79
N ILE A 217 6.39 -8.15 -11.74
CA ILE A 217 6.37 -9.43 -12.47
C ILE A 217 5.21 -10.30 -11.97
N VAL A 218 5.04 -10.42 -10.65
CA VAL A 218 3.91 -11.16 -10.06
C VAL A 218 2.57 -10.55 -10.47
N GLN A 219 2.45 -9.21 -10.46
CA GLN A 219 1.26 -8.51 -10.94
C GLN A 219 0.96 -8.86 -12.40
N GLN A 220 1.94 -8.80 -13.31
CA GLN A 220 1.72 -9.14 -14.72
C GLN A 220 1.25 -10.60 -14.90
N MET A 221 1.72 -11.53 -14.07
CA MET A 221 1.25 -12.91 -14.08
C MET A 221 -0.21 -13.01 -13.63
N LEU A 222 -0.60 -12.27 -12.58
CA LEU A 222 -1.98 -12.21 -12.09
C LEU A 222 -2.92 -11.57 -13.11
N GLU A 223 -2.50 -10.50 -13.77
CA GLU A 223 -3.26 -9.81 -14.82
C GLU A 223 -3.55 -10.74 -16.01
N LYS A 224 -2.51 -11.40 -16.55
CA LYS A 224 -2.66 -12.37 -17.65
C LYS A 224 -3.61 -13.51 -17.31
N ARG A 225 -3.70 -13.91 -16.03
CA ARG A 225 -4.63 -14.95 -15.58
C ARG A 225 -6.06 -14.43 -15.51
N SER A 226 -6.26 -13.20 -15.07
CA SER A 226 -7.58 -12.56 -14.95
C SER A 226 -8.19 -12.23 -16.32
N GLU A 227 -7.38 -11.80 -17.29
CA GLU A 227 -7.83 -11.43 -18.65
C GLU A 227 -8.35 -12.60 -19.50
N ARG A 228 -7.89 -13.84 -19.24
CA ARG A 228 -8.30 -15.05 -20.00
C ARG A 228 -9.81 -15.32 -20.01
N TYR A 229 -10.57 -14.70 -19.10
CA TYR A 229 -12.00 -14.97 -18.90
C TYR A 229 -12.89 -13.73 -19.03
N THR A 230 -12.32 -12.57 -19.38
CA THR A 230 -13.09 -11.38 -19.77
C THR A 230 -13.27 -11.40 -21.29
N LEU A 231 -14.43 -11.85 -21.76
CA LEU A 231 -14.82 -11.65 -23.15
C LEU A 231 -14.91 -10.14 -23.40
N LYS A 232 -14.14 -9.66 -24.39
CA LYS A 232 -14.26 -8.29 -24.91
C LYS A 232 -15.63 -8.08 -25.55
#